data_AF-A0A9P0E3T9-F1
#
_entry.id   AF-A0A9P0E3T9-F1
#
_cell.length_a   1.000
_cell.length_b   1.000
_cell.length_c   1.000
_cell.angle_alpha   90.00
_cell.angle_beta   90.00
_cell.angle_gamma   90.00
#
_symmetry.space_group_name_H-M   'P 1'
#
loop_
_entity.id
_entity.type
_entity.pdbx_description
1 polymer ?
#
loop_
_entity_poly.entity_id
_entity_poly.type
_entity_poly.pdbx_seq_one_letter_code
_entity_poly.pdbx_strand_id
1 'polypeptide(L)' 'MLTNRILDLRSQSKFEWEVRGKLESQEQLRIQLYSHSRYLSDRLIGSYCLILQSLVLEKKLLITDTILDNNNRPLPVS' A
#
# COMPACT_ATOMS: atom_id res chain seq x y z
N MET A 1 12.08 8.66 -1.49
CA MET A 1 11.58 7.60 -2.37
C MET A 1 12.02 6.27 -1.76
N LEU A 2 11.09 5.54 -1.13
CA LEU A 2 11.36 4.25 -0.51
C LEU A 2 10.57 3.19 -1.28
N THR A 3 11.21 2.58 -2.27
CA THR A 3 10.62 1.51 -3.08
C THR A 3 10.91 0.18 -2.37
N ASN A 4 10.02 -0.23 -1.48
CA ASN A 4 10.13 -1.54 -0.84
C ASN A 4 9.59 -2.63 -1.78
N ARG A 5 10.31 -3.76 -1.75
CA ARG A 5 10.29 -4.87 -2.71
C ARG A 5 8.95 -5.63 -2.74
N ILE A 6 8.70 -6.17 -3.93
CA ILE A 6 7.59 -7.03 -4.36
C ILE A 6 7.28 -8.12 -3.31
N LEU A 7 6.02 -8.26 -2.91
CA LEU A 7 5.53 -9.29 -2.00
C LEU A 7 4.47 -10.18 -2.65
N ASP A 8 4.43 -11.43 -2.17
CA ASP A 8 3.38 -12.42 -2.45
C ASP A 8 2.16 -12.20 -1.53
N LEU A 9 0.97 -12.15 -2.13
CA LEU A 9 -0.32 -11.87 -1.48
C LEU A 9 -0.70 -12.87 -0.37
N ARG A 10 -0.04 -14.02 -0.30
CA ARG A 10 -0.31 -15.07 0.69
C ARG A 10 0.47 -14.91 2.00
N SER A 11 1.43 -14.00 2.06
CA SER A 11 2.32 -13.86 3.22
C SER A 11 1.89 -12.70 4.12
N GLN A 12 1.60 -12.99 5.39
CA GLN A 12 1.42 -11.95 6.41
C GLN A 12 2.77 -11.27 6.64
N SER A 13 2.99 -10.16 5.95
CA SER A 13 4.25 -9.41 5.99
C SER A 13 4.13 -8.19 6.88
N LYS A 14 5.16 -7.95 7.71
CA LYS A 14 5.30 -6.74 8.52
C LYS A 14 6.27 -5.79 7.84
N PHE A 15 5.86 -4.53 7.71
CA PHE A 15 6.72 -3.46 7.22
C PHE A 15 6.94 -2.43 8.31
N GLU A 16 8.17 -1.98 8.45
CA GLU A 16 8.56 -0.93 9.38
C GLU A 16 9.26 0.18 8.58
N TRP A 17 8.86 1.42 8.83
CA TRP A 17 9.45 2.60 8.20
C TRP A 17 9.94 3.54 9.28
N GLU A 18 11.18 3.99 9.15
CA GLU A 18 11.69 5.08 9.98
C GLU A 18 11.09 6.40 9.50
N VAL A 19 10.37 7.08 10.38
CA VAL A 19 9.82 8.41 10.11
C VAL A 19 10.79 9.44 10.69
N ARG A 20 11.32 10.32 9.83
CA ARG A 20 12.18 11.43 10.26
C ARG A 20 11.31 12.59 10.75
N GLY A 21 11.09 12.66 12.06
CA GLY A 21 10.31 13.73 12.69
C GLY A 21 8.89 13.30 13.04
N LYS A 22 8.01 14.29 13.26
CA LYS A 22 6.61 14.04 13.60
C LYS A 22 5.81 13.79 12.32
N LEU A 23 5.10 12.67 12.28
CA LEU A 23 4.17 12.33 11.20
C LEU A 23 3.08 13.41 11.10
N GLU A 24 2.85 13.94 9.91
CA GLU A 24 1.82 14.95 9.66
C GLU A 24 0.50 14.29 9.25
N SER A 25 -0.62 14.91 9.59
CA SER A 25 -1.96 14.36 9.28
C SER A 25 -2.25 14.24 7.78
N GLN A 26 -1.59 15.05 6.97
CA GLN A 26 -1.76 15.12 5.52
C GLN A 26 -0.85 14.14 4.76
N GLU A 27 0.05 13.43 5.45
CA GLU A 27 0.88 12.39 4.84
C GLU A 27 0.04 11.20 4.38
N GLN A 28 0.49 10.54 3.32
CA GLN A 28 -0.20 9.43 2.70
C GLN A 28 0.67 8.18 2.67
N LEU A 29 0.13 7.06 3.13
CA LEU A 29 0.67 5.74 2.87
C LEU A 29 0.04 5.19 1.60
N ARG A 30 0.86 4.96 0.58
CA ARG A 30 0.42 4.36 -0.68
C ARG A 30 0.96 2.95 -0.80
N ILE A 31 0.06 1.99 -0.97
CA ILE A 31 0.37 0.60 -1.25
C ILE A 31 0.05 0.35 -2.73
N GLN A 32 0.97 -0.27 -3.46
CA GLN A 32 0.81 -0.55 -4.88
C GLN A 32 1.04 -2.03 -5.12
N LEU A 33 0.12 -2.63 -5.87
CA LEU A 33 0.20 -4.02 -6.25
C LEU A 33 0.76 -4.13 -7.67
N TYR A 34 1.83 -4.88 -7.83
CA TYR A 34 2.47 -5.10 -9.12
C TYR A 34 2.36 -6.57 -9.53
N SER A 35 2.05 -6.80 -10.80
CA SER A 35 2.19 -8.08 -11.46
C SER A 35 3.64 -8.21 -11.89
N HIS A 36 4.37 -9.11 -11.24
CA HIS A 36 5.76 -9.39 -11.59
C HIS A 36 5.84 -10.38 -12.76
N SER A 37 6.64 -10.04 -13.76
CA SER A 37 6.93 -10.93 -14.89
C SER A 37 8.44 -11.09 -15.04
N ARG A 38 8.91 -12.33 -15.22
CA ARG A 38 10.34 -12.61 -15.43
C ARG A 38 10.90 -11.97 -16.71
N TYR A 39 10.05 -11.77 -17.72
CA TYR A 39 10.47 -11.38 -19.06
C TYR A 39 9.97 -9.99 -19.47
N LEU A 40 9.05 -9.40 -18.72
CA LEU A 40 8.43 -8.10 -19.00
C LEU A 40 8.60 -7.17 -17.80
N SER A 41 8.46 -5.87 -18.01
CA SER A 41 8.38 -4.91 -16.92
C SER A 41 7.19 -5.18 -16.01
N ASP A 42 7.38 -4.99 -14.71
CA ASP A 42 6.31 -5.11 -13.72
C ASP A 42 5.14 -4.19 -14.06
N ARG A 43 3.93 -4.74 -14.05
CA ARG A 43 2.72 -4.00 -14.37
C ARG A 43 1.98 -3.63 -13.09
N LEU A 44 1.71 -2.34 -12.88
CA LEU A 44 0.83 -1.90 -11.80
C LEU A 44 -0.58 -2.49 -12.02
N ILE A 45 -1.04 -3.30 -11.07
CA ILE A 45 -2.39 -3.89 -11.06
C ILE A 45 -3.38 -2.92 -10.40
N GLY A 46 -2.95 -2.28 -9.32
CA GLY A 46 -3.80 -1.40 -8.55
C GLY A 46 -3.06 -0.70 -7.41
N SER A 47 -3.74 0.23 -6.77
CA SER A 47 -3.18 0.97 -5.65
C SER A 47 -4.21 1.24 -4.57
N TYR A 48 -3.72 1.32 -3.34
CA TYR A 48 -4.46 1.74 -2.18
C TYR A 48 -3.76 2.95 -1.57
N CYS A 49 -4.52 3.98 -1.21
CA CYS A 49 -3.99 5.20 -0.62
C CYS A 49 -4.70 5.46 0.70
N LEU A 50 -3.91 5.63 1.75
CA LEU A 50 -4.37 5.90 3.10
C LEU A 50 -3.83 7.24 3.57
N ILE A 51 -4.71 8.13 4.02
CA ILE A 51 -4.32 9.37 4.70
C ILE A 51 -4.00 9.04 6.16
N LEU A 52 -2.83 9.45 6.63
CA LEU A 52 -2.31 9.07 7.94
C LEU A 52 -2.91 9.85 9.11
N GLN A 53 -3.81 10.80 8.85
CA GLN A 53 -4.51 11.60 9.87
C GLN A 53 -5.04 10.74 11.02
N SER A 54 -5.81 9.68 10.73
CA SER A 54 -6.36 8.81 11.77
C SER A 54 -5.27 8.07 12.55
N LEU A 55 -4.18 7.66 11.87
CA LEU A 55 -3.04 7.03 12.53
C LEU A 55 -2.30 8.00 13.47
N VAL A 56 -2.13 9.26 13.08
CA VAL A 56 -1.48 10.29 13.91
C VAL A 56 -2.26 10.51 15.21
N LEU A 57 -3.59 10.56 15.09
CA LEU A 57 -4.52 10.83 16.19
C LEU A 57 -4.69 9.62 17.11
N GLU A 58 -4.97 8.44 16.55
CA GLU A 58 -5.36 7.25 17.32
C GLU A 58 -4.17 6.32 17.65
N LYS A 59 -2.98 6.59 17.10
CA LYS A 59 -1.73 5.80 17.23
C LYS A 59 -1.78 4.39 16.68
N LYS A 60 -2.96 3.85 16.43
CA LYS A 60 -3.18 2.52 15.86
C LYS A 60 -4.36 2.62 14.90
N LEU A 61 -4.23 1.95 13.76
CA LEU A 61 -5.28 1.89 12.75
C LEU A 61 -5.33 0.46 12.20
N LEU A 62 -6.53 -0.12 12.19
CA LEU A 62 -6.80 -1.42 11.57
C LEU A 62 -7.75 -1.18 10.40
N ILE A 63 -7.35 -1.60 9.20
CA ILE A 63 -8.10 -1.34 7.97
C ILE A 63 -8.35 -2.66 7.26
N THR A 64 -9.57 -2.81 6.74
CA THR A 64 -9.94 -3.86 5.79
C THR A 64 -10.55 -3.16 4.59
N ASP A 65 -9.85 -3.20 3.45
CA ASP A 65 -10.27 -2.49 2.25
C ASP A 65 -9.91 -3.29 0.99
N THR A 66 -10.50 -2.93 -0.15
CA THR A 66 -10.27 -3.57 -1.45
C THR A 66 -9.33 -2.71 -2.28
N ILE A 67 -8.30 -3.33 -2.87
CA ILE A 67 -7.41 -2.63 -3.79
C ILE A 67 -8.17 -2.33 -5.09
N LEU A 68 -8.03 -1.09 -5.57
CA LEU A 68 -8.65 -0.62 -6.81
C LEU A 68 -7.65 -0.66 -7.97
N ASP A 69 -8.14 -0.99 -9.17
CA ASP A 69 -7.38 -0.88 -10.42
C ASP A 69 -7.28 0.58 -10.90
N ASN A 70 -6.58 0.81 -12.02
CA ASN A 70 -6.44 2.13 -12.63
C ASN A 70 -7.77 2.76 -13.12
N ASN A 71 -8.85 1.98 -13.20
CA ASN A 71 -10.19 2.43 -13.58
C ASN A 71 -11.12 2.57 -12.36
N ASN A 72 -10.56 2.61 -11.15
CA ASN A 72 -11.30 2.62 -9.87
C ASN A 72 -12.24 1.43 -9.69
N ARG A 73 -11.93 0.29 -10.32
CA ARG A 73 -12.69 -0.95 -10.15
C ARG A 73 -12.04 -1.79 -9.05
N PRO A 74 -12.83 -2.35 -8.13
CA PRO A 74 -12.29 -3.30 -7.16
C PRO A 74 -11.67 -4.50 -7.88
N LEU A 75 -10.49 -4.90 -7.45
CA LEU A 75 -9.86 -6.10 -7.99
C LEU A 75 -10.70 -7.33 -7.62
N PRO A 76 -10.95 -8.24 -8.58
CA PRO A 76 -11.70 -9.45 -8.31
C PRO A 76 -10.94 -10.34 -7.31
N VAL A 77 -11.64 -10.81 -6.28
CA VAL A 77 -11.18 -11.89 -5.42
C VAL A 77 -11.26 -13.19 -6.20
N SER A 78 -10.09 -13.73 -6.58
CA SER A 78 -9.95 -15.03 -7.26
C SER A 78 -9.75 -16.15 -6.25
#